data_AF-A0A925NKL0-F1
#
_entry.id   AF-A0A925NKL0-F1
#
_cell.length_a   1.000
_cell.length_b   1.000
_cell.length_c   1.000
_cell.angle_alpha   90.00
_cell.angle_beta   90.00
_cell.angle_gamma   90.00
#
_symmetry.space_group_name_H-M   'P 1'
#
loop_
_entity.id
_entity.type
_entity.pdbx_description
1 polymer ?
#
loop_
_entity_poly.entity_id
_entity_poly.type
_entity_poly.pdbx_seq_one_letter_code
_entity_poly.pdbx_strand_id
1 'polypeptide(L)'
;MDIASGAPANLLMGVIAGGTIFLGLPVAFLRSIGEKTRGSLTMAACGVLILLIVDVGYHMVESLESAAMDNNWHKLGIKSAIVFLGLLYGLVGLAKLEEVRGVAKSDGADPVGLATMIAIGIGLHNFAEGLAIGQSFAGGAISMGVVLVVGFALHNATEGFGIAAPLAGKQVPLWRILVLGLIGGGPTALGAVIGGFYVNEYIELLFLTLAVGSLIYVVRELLRLRFAALTPSGAMLALTIGLLFGIYTEIAVEAASNLSRAGIAANGAIEIEFSKEHAGQTISIPAGSKIVIQNKESSTLEFEGEGLFPGEVYVKAGDKVGLSITSTAGTYKLEAENSDLEPITVKVVAKEKKKP
;
A
#
# COMPACT_ATOMS: atom_id res chain seq x y z
N MET A 1 7.43 -14.03 18.18
CA MET A 1 6.04 -13.83 18.64
C MET A 1 5.23 -14.92 17.95
N ASP A 2 4.39 -15.68 18.66
CA ASP A 2 3.66 -16.81 18.05
C ASP A 2 2.72 -16.28 16.96
N ILE A 3 2.86 -16.76 15.72
CA ILE A 3 2.15 -16.24 14.54
C ILE A 3 0.61 -16.33 14.75
N ALA A 4 0.14 -17.35 15.47
CA ALA A 4 -1.27 -17.51 15.83
C ALA A 4 -1.81 -16.44 16.81
N SER A 5 -0.95 -15.79 17.59
CA SER A 5 -1.34 -14.73 18.53
C SER A 5 -1.56 -13.36 17.86
N GLY A 6 -1.04 -13.16 16.65
CA GLY A 6 -1.15 -11.90 15.88
C GLY A 6 -2.38 -11.80 14.99
N ALA A 7 -3.02 -12.92 14.65
CA ALA A 7 -4.16 -12.94 13.72
C ALA A 7 -5.34 -12.03 14.14
N PRO A 8 -5.74 -11.95 15.43
CA PRO A 8 -6.79 -11.02 15.86
C PRO A 8 -6.39 -9.54 15.67
N ALA A 9 -5.12 -9.21 15.89
CA ALA A 9 -4.62 -7.85 15.70
C ALA A 9 -4.57 -7.48 14.21
N ASN A 10 -4.08 -8.37 13.35
CA ASN A 10 -4.07 -8.15 11.91
C ASN A 10 -5.48 -8.02 11.34
N LEU A 11 -6.41 -8.86 11.79
CA LEU A 11 -7.83 -8.74 11.42
C LEU A 11 -8.37 -7.37 11.81
N LEU A 12 -8.14 -6.91 13.04
CA LEU A 12 -8.59 -5.60 13.50
C LEU A 12 -8.01 -4.48 12.64
N MET A 13 -6.71 -4.53 12.34
CA MET A 13 -6.04 -3.53 11.51
C MET A 13 -6.61 -3.49 10.08
N GLY A 14 -6.82 -4.66 9.46
CA GLY A 14 -7.43 -4.74 8.15
C GLY A 14 -8.91 -4.30 8.15
N VAL A 15 -9.66 -4.56 9.23
CA VAL A 15 -11.04 -4.05 9.40
C VAL A 15 -11.06 -2.54 9.58
N ILE A 16 -10.10 -1.96 10.30
CA ILE A 16 -9.99 -0.50 10.46
C ILE A 16 -9.68 0.13 9.10
N ALA A 17 -8.64 -0.37 8.40
CA ALA A 17 -8.22 0.16 7.11
C ALA A 17 -9.30 0.02 6.03
N GLY A 18 -9.84 -1.19 5.82
CA GLY A 18 -10.86 -1.42 4.80
C GLY A 18 -12.25 -0.90 5.19
N GLY A 19 -12.53 -0.80 6.49
CA GLY A 19 -13.82 -0.32 7.00
C GLY A 19 -14.08 1.16 6.75
N THR A 20 -13.05 1.97 6.47
CA THR A 20 -13.27 3.39 6.16
C THR A 20 -13.95 3.62 4.82
N ILE A 21 -14.01 2.64 3.92
CA ILE A 21 -14.84 2.70 2.70
C ILE A 21 -16.29 3.10 3.03
N PHE A 22 -16.82 2.64 4.17
CA PHE A 22 -18.18 2.96 4.60
C PHE A 22 -18.37 4.44 4.93
N LEU A 23 -17.31 5.23 5.10
CA LEU A 23 -17.38 6.68 5.30
C LEU A 23 -17.71 7.43 4.00
N GLY A 24 -17.32 6.89 2.83
CA GLY A 24 -17.61 7.49 1.53
C GLY A 24 -18.97 7.09 0.94
N LEU A 25 -19.47 5.90 1.31
CA LEU A 25 -20.74 5.35 0.80
C LEU A 25 -22.02 6.19 1.08
N PRO A 26 -22.13 7.00 2.16
CA PRO A 26 -23.30 7.82 2.40
C PRO A 26 -23.67 8.77 1.26
N VAL A 27 -22.70 9.17 0.44
CA VAL A 27 -22.93 10.00 -0.76
C VAL A 27 -23.91 9.35 -1.75
N ALA A 28 -24.06 8.02 -1.74
CA ALA A 28 -25.02 7.30 -2.58
C ALA A 28 -26.49 7.64 -2.23
N PHE A 29 -26.81 7.90 -0.95
CA PHE A 29 -28.19 8.07 -0.48
C PHE A 29 -28.52 9.46 0.09
N LEU A 30 -27.52 10.30 0.35
CA LEU A 30 -27.73 11.68 0.78
C LEU A 30 -28.28 12.53 -0.37
N ARG A 31 -29.62 12.55 -0.49
CA ARG A 31 -30.37 13.31 -1.50
C ARG A 31 -30.13 14.82 -1.43
N SER A 32 -29.62 15.33 -0.30
CA SER A 32 -29.24 16.72 -0.11
C SER A 32 -27.95 17.11 -0.86
N ILE A 33 -27.14 16.14 -1.31
CA ILE A 33 -25.90 16.42 -2.02
C ILE A 33 -26.19 16.65 -3.52
N GLY A 34 -25.93 17.87 -3.98
CA GLY A 34 -26.09 18.25 -5.38
C GLY A 34 -25.26 17.38 -6.33
N GLU A 35 -25.72 17.25 -7.58
CA GLU A 35 -25.02 16.47 -8.62
C GLU A 35 -23.58 16.95 -8.84
N LYS A 36 -23.35 18.27 -8.80
CA LYS A 36 -22.01 18.86 -8.88
C LYS A 36 -21.09 18.32 -7.79
N THR A 37 -21.52 18.31 -6.53
CA THR A 37 -20.71 17.83 -5.41
C THR A 37 -20.45 16.33 -5.50
N ARG A 38 -21.45 15.53 -5.89
CA ARG A 38 -21.28 14.08 -6.12
C ARG A 38 -20.23 13.81 -7.20
N GLY A 39 -20.31 14.56 -8.31
CA GLY A 39 -19.30 14.51 -9.36
C GLY A 39 -17.92 14.95 -8.89
N SER A 40 -17.82 16.04 -8.11
CA SER A 40 -16.54 16.49 -7.56
C SER A 40 -15.92 15.46 -6.62
N LEU A 41 -16.68 14.85 -5.71
CA LEU A 41 -16.17 13.80 -4.83
C LEU A 41 -15.71 12.56 -5.61
N THR A 42 -16.44 12.19 -6.66
CA THR A 42 -16.06 11.09 -7.56
C THR A 42 -14.75 11.38 -8.29
N MET A 43 -14.62 12.59 -8.84
CA MET A 43 -13.40 13.00 -9.54
C MET A 43 -12.22 13.15 -8.59
N ALA A 44 -12.44 13.61 -7.35
CA ALA A 44 -11.41 13.64 -6.32
C ALA A 44 -10.94 12.22 -5.94
N ALA A 45 -11.87 11.27 -5.74
CA ALA A 45 -11.52 9.86 -5.54
C ALA A 45 -10.73 9.30 -6.72
N CYS A 46 -11.12 9.63 -7.96
CA CYS A 46 -10.37 9.26 -9.15
C CYS A 46 -8.94 9.82 -9.16
N GLY A 47 -8.75 11.04 -8.66
CA GLY A 47 -7.42 11.64 -8.47
C GLY A 47 -6.56 10.85 -7.48
N VAL A 48 -7.12 10.47 -6.33
CA VAL A 48 -6.43 9.62 -5.35
C VAL A 48 -6.05 8.26 -5.96
N LEU A 49 -6.97 7.62 -6.69
CA LEU A 49 -6.70 6.34 -7.35
C LEU A 49 -5.61 6.43 -8.43
N ILE A 50 -5.51 7.54 -9.16
CA ILE A 50 -4.42 7.77 -10.12
C ILE A 50 -3.07 7.83 -9.42
N LEU A 51 -2.99 8.49 -8.25
CA LEU A 51 -1.77 8.48 -7.45
C LEU A 51 -1.43 7.06 -6.99
N LEU A 52 -2.42 6.31 -6.47
CA LEU A 52 -2.19 4.92 -6.05
C LEU A 52 -1.69 4.02 -7.18
N ILE A 53 -2.13 4.24 -8.42
CA ILE A 53 -1.58 3.50 -9.58
C ILE A 53 -0.08 3.78 -9.75
N VAL A 54 0.35 5.02 -9.55
CA VAL A 54 1.77 5.40 -9.65
C VAL A 54 2.56 4.76 -8.52
N ASP A 55 2.09 4.88 -7.28
CA ASP A 55 2.73 4.37 -6.07
C ASP A 55 2.88 2.85 -6.08
N VAL A 56 1.76 2.13 -6.20
CA VAL A 56 1.73 0.66 -6.28
C VAL A 56 2.48 0.16 -7.53
N GLY A 57 2.43 0.94 -8.63
CA GLY A 57 3.15 0.66 -9.85
C GLY A 57 4.67 0.79 -9.71
N TYR A 58 5.15 1.73 -8.90
CA TYR A 58 6.56 1.91 -8.59
C TYR A 58 7.12 0.66 -7.90
N HIS A 59 6.50 0.20 -6.82
CA HIS A 59 6.92 -1.01 -6.10
C HIS A 59 6.90 -2.28 -6.98
N MET A 60 5.98 -2.34 -7.96
CA MET A 60 5.93 -3.44 -8.93
C MET A 60 7.16 -3.41 -9.85
N VAL A 61 7.57 -2.23 -10.32
CA VAL A 61 8.74 -2.06 -11.19
C VAL A 61 10.03 -2.29 -10.40
N GLU A 62 10.14 -1.74 -9.21
CA GLU A 62 11.26 -1.92 -8.28
C GLU A 62 11.55 -3.42 -8.03
N SER A 63 10.51 -4.21 -7.78
CA SER A 63 10.64 -5.67 -7.59
C SER A 63 11.22 -6.39 -8.82
N LEU A 64 10.98 -5.88 -10.04
CA LEU A 64 11.58 -6.39 -11.28
C LEU A 64 13.03 -5.92 -11.45
N GLU A 65 13.30 -4.65 -11.14
CA GLU A 65 14.65 -4.07 -11.24
C GLU A 65 15.62 -4.74 -10.28
N SER A 66 15.21 -4.97 -9.04
CA SER A 66 15.97 -5.76 -8.04
C SER A 66 16.35 -7.14 -8.60
N ALA A 67 15.42 -7.86 -9.23
CA ALA A 67 15.71 -9.16 -9.84
C ALA A 67 16.63 -9.08 -11.07
N ALA A 68 16.62 -7.96 -11.80
CA ALA A 68 17.53 -7.72 -12.92
C ALA A 68 18.96 -7.41 -12.42
N MET A 69 19.09 -6.61 -11.37
CA MET A 69 20.36 -6.25 -10.75
C MET A 69 21.08 -7.46 -10.12
N ASP A 70 20.30 -8.42 -9.59
CA ASP A 70 20.79 -9.71 -9.08
C ASP A 70 21.48 -10.59 -10.15
N ASN A 71 21.47 -10.21 -11.43
CA ASN A 71 21.91 -11.02 -12.59
C ASN A 71 21.26 -12.43 -12.65
N ASN A 72 20.12 -12.62 -11.97
CA ASN A 72 19.41 -13.88 -11.90
C ASN A 72 18.27 -13.91 -12.92
N TRP A 73 18.59 -14.29 -14.16
CA TRP A 73 17.64 -14.38 -15.27
C TRP A 73 16.44 -15.28 -15.01
N HIS A 74 16.58 -16.30 -14.15
CA HIS A 74 15.46 -17.16 -13.76
C HIS A 74 14.49 -16.41 -12.84
N LYS A 75 14.99 -15.71 -11.82
CA LYS A 75 14.18 -14.88 -10.90
C LYS A 75 13.46 -13.78 -11.69
N LEU A 76 14.18 -13.09 -12.58
CA LEU A 76 13.62 -12.07 -13.46
C LEU A 76 12.49 -12.65 -14.34
N GLY A 77 12.74 -13.77 -15.02
CA GLY A 77 11.74 -14.40 -15.89
C GLY A 77 10.45 -14.79 -15.15
N ILE A 78 10.57 -15.29 -13.92
CA ILE A 78 9.40 -15.61 -13.07
C ILE A 78 8.66 -14.34 -12.67
N LYS A 79 9.36 -13.31 -12.15
CA LYS A 79 8.73 -12.05 -11.75
C LYS A 79 8.06 -11.35 -12.93
N SER A 80 8.68 -11.33 -14.10
CA SER A 80 8.07 -10.78 -15.32
C SER A 80 6.80 -11.52 -15.74
N ALA A 81 6.78 -12.86 -15.63
CA ALA A 81 5.57 -13.64 -15.90
C ALA A 81 4.46 -13.34 -14.90
N ILE A 82 4.79 -13.16 -13.62
CA ILE A 82 3.82 -12.77 -12.58
C ILE A 82 3.23 -11.39 -12.89
N VAL A 83 4.06 -10.40 -13.20
CA VAL A 83 3.61 -9.05 -13.57
C VAL A 83 2.69 -9.08 -14.78
N PHE A 84 3.07 -9.83 -15.84
CA PHE A 84 2.22 -9.99 -17.00
C PHE A 84 0.85 -10.60 -16.65
N LEU A 85 0.84 -11.69 -15.87
CA LEU A 85 -0.40 -12.37 -15.50
C LEU A 85 -1.27 -11.52 -14.58
N GLY A 86 -0.72 -10.85 -13.58
CA GLY A 86 -1.52 -10.01 -12.68
C GLY A 86 -2.10 -8.79 -13.39
N LEU A 87 -1.33 -8.10 -14.25
CA LEU A 87 -1.89 -7.06 -15.13
C LEU A 87 -2.98 -7.61 -16.05
N LEU A 88 -2.76 -8.78 -16.67
CA LEU A 88 -3.75 -9.41 -17.54
C LEU A 88 -5.07 -9.69 -16.80
N TYR A 89 -5.01 -10.28 -15.61
CA TYR A 89 -6.21 -10.58 -14.84
C TYR A 89 -6.85 -9.32 -14.23
N GLY A 90 -6.06 -8.38 -13.73
CA GLY A 90 -6.55 -7.11 -13.17
C GLY A 90 -7.23 -6.23 -14.22
N LEU A 91 -6.65 -6.11 -15.42
CA LEU A 91 -7.20 -5.28 -16.51
C LEU A 91 -8.21 -6.04 -17.37
N VAL A 92 -7.72 -7.06 -18.08
CA VAL A 92 -8.50 -7.78 -19.09
C VAL A 92 -9.52 -8.70 -18.43
N GLY A 93 -9.17 -9.31 -17.30
CA GLY A 93 -10.11 -10.14 -16.53
C GLY A 93 -11.32 -9.33 -16.05
N LEU A 94 -11.12 -8.15 -15.47
CA LEU A 94 -12.22 -7.28 -15.04
C LEU A 94 -13.03 -6.74 -16.23
N ALA A 95 -12.38 -6.32 -17.32
CA ALA A 95 -13.08 -5.89 -18.53
C ALA A 95 -13.90 -7.03 -19.15
N LYS A 96 -13.39 -8.27 -19.13
CA LYS A 96 -14.12 -9.45 -19.60
C LYS A 96 -15.32 -9.76 -18.71
N LEU A 97 -15.15 -9.61 -17.39
CA LEU A 97 -16.24 -9.77 -16.43
C LEU A 97 -17.34 -8.71 -16.64
N GLU A 98 -16.98 -7.46 -16.91
CA GLU A 98 -17.92 -6.39 -17.32
C GLU A 98 -18.71 -6.78 -18.57
N GLU A 99 -18.01 -7.28 -19.61
CA GLU A 99 -18.60 -7.69 -20.88
C GLU A 99 -19.61 -8.85 -20.69
N VAL A 100 -19.21 -9.89 -19.96
CA VAL A 100 -20.03 -11.08 -19.68
C VAL A 100 -21.26 -10.71 -18.85
N ARG A 101 -21.11 -9.80 -17.89
CA ARG A 101 -22.23 -9.31 -17.08
C ARG A 101 -23.16 -8.36 -17.82
N GLY A 102 -22.78 -7.90 -19.01
CA GLY A 102 -23.61 -7.02 -19.82
C GLY A 102 -23.81 -5.63 -19.21
N VAL A 103 -22.91 -5.18 -18.32
CA VAL A 103 -23.01 -3.87 -17.62
C VAL A 103 -23.13 -2.70 -18.61
N ALA A 104 -22.61 -2.88 -19.83
CA ALA A 104 -22.59 -1.88 -20.89
C ALA A 104 -23.69 -2.02 -21.98
N LYS A 105 -24.68 -2.93 -21.87
CA LYS A 105 -25.68 -3.14 -22.95
C LYS A 105 -27.03 -2.44 -22.73
N SER A 106 -27.38 -1.59 -23.72
CA SER A 106 -28.68 -0.96 -24.10
C SER A 106 -29.44 -0.13 -23.05
N ASP A 107 -29.63 1.16 -23.37
CA ASP A 107 -30.50 2.16 -22.69
C ASP A 107 -30.22 2.51 -21.22
N GLY A 108 -28.94 2.58 -20.88
CA GLY A 108 -28.44 3.11 -19.62
C GLY A 108 -27.74 2.03 -18.82
N ALA A 109 -26.48 2.29 -18.44
CA ALA A 109 -25.70 1.36 -17.63
C ALA A 109 -26.47 0.98 -16.36
N ASP A 110 -26.52 -0.32 -16.04
CA ASP A 110 -27.04 -0.79 -14.74
C ASP A 110 -26.19 -0.16 -13.63
N PRO A 111 -26.73 0.80 -12.85
CA PRO A 111 -25.94 1.51 -11.87
C PRO A 111 -25.40 0.59 -10.77
N VAL A 112 -26.18 -0.44 -10.41
CA VAL A 112 -25.78 -1.41 -9.39
C VAL A 112 -24.72 -2.36 -9.95
N GLY A 113 -24.89 -2.81 -11.19
CA GLY A 113 -23.88 -3.58 -11.92
C GLY A 113 -22.54 -2.85 -12.01
N LEU A 114 -22.56 -1.57 -12.38
CA LEU A 114 -21.35 -0.74 -12.46
C LEU A 114 -20.71 -0.52 -11.07
N ALA A 115 -21.51 -0.17 -10.06
CA ALA A 115 -21.01 -0.03 -8.69
C ALA A 115 -20.43 -1.35 -8.15
N THR A 116 -20.99 -2.49 -8.55
CA THR A 116 -20.46 -3.82 -8.21
C THR A 116 -19.10 -4.07 -8.87
N MET A 117 -18.94 -3.73 -10.15
CA MET A 117 -17.65 -3.87 -10.84
C MET A 117 -16.58 -2.95 -10.25
N ILE A 118 -16.95 -1.71 -9.91
CA ILE A 118 -16.07 -0.77 -9.20
C ILE A 118 -15.69 -1.34 -7.82
N ALA A 119 -16.65 -1.82 -7.03
CA ALA A 119 -16.38 -2.43 -5.73
C ALA A 119 -15.50 -3.69 -5.82
N ILE A 120 -15.65 -4.52 -6.85
CA ILE A 120 -14.78 -5.69 -7.08
C ILE A 120 -13.37 -5.23 -7.42
N GLY A 121 -13.20 -4.29 -8.35
CA GLY A 121 -11.88 -3.75 -8.69
C GLY A 121 -11.20 -3.11 -7.48
N ILE A 122 -11.98 -2.42 -6.65
CA ILE A 122 -11.53 -1.87 -5.38
C ILE A 122 -11.11 -2.96 -4.39
N GLY A 123 -11.97 -3.96 -4.20
CA GLY A 123 -11.68 -5.11 -3.34
C GLY A 123 -10.41 -5.87 -3.72
N LEU A 124 -10.09 -5.96 -5.01
CA LEU A 124 -8.87 -6.61 -5.48
C LEU A 124 -7.59 -5.85 -5.07
N HIS A 125 -7.56 -4.52 -5.13
CA HIS A 125 -6.39 -3.78 -4.62
C HIS A 125 -6.36 -3.76 -3.10
N ASN A 126 -7.52 -3.61 -2.46
CA ASN A 126 -7.64 -3.64 -1.00
C ASN A 126 -7.19 -4.96 -0.39
N PHE A 127 -7.29 -6.05 -1.12
CA PHE A 127 -6.66 -7.31 -0.73
C PHE A 127 -5.13 -7.21 -0.65
N ALA A 128 -4.49 -6.57 -1.64
CA ALA A 128 -3.04 -6.36 -1.66
C ALA A 128 -2.58 -5.47 -0.49
N GLU A 129 -3.32 -4.40 -0.19
CA GLU A 129 -3.11 -3.57 1.01
C GLU A 129 -3.21 -4.37 2.30
N GLY A 130 -4.23 -5.23 2.39
CA GLY A 130 -4.37 -6.17 3.48
C GLY A 130 -3.10 -7.01 3.64
N LEU A 131 -2.62 -7.63 2.56
CA LEU A 131 -1.39 -8.43 2.61
C LEU A 131 -0.21 -7.62 3.17
N ALA A 132 -0.01 -6.39 2.68
CA ALA A 132 1.06 -5.50 3.14
C ALA A 132 0.96 -5.17 4.64
N ILE A 133 -0.25 -4.91 5.15
CA ILE A 133 -0.50 -4.77 6.60
C ILE A 133 -0.05 -6.05 7.31
N GLY A 134 -0.60 -7.20 6.91
CA GLY A 134 -0.34 -8.47 7.56
C GLY A 134 1.15 -8.83 7.64
N GLN A 135 1.86 -8.66 6.52
CA GLN A 135 3.29 -8.93 6.40
C GLN A 135 4.13 -7.96 7.22
N SER A 136 3.75 -6.68 7.27
CA SER A 136 4.42 -5.70 8.14
C SER A 136 4.34 -6.12 9.61
N PHE A 137 3.17 -6.51 10.10
CA PHE A 137 3.03 -6.98 11.49
C PHE A 137 3.71 -8.33 11.73
N ALA A 138 3.63 -9.28 10.80
CA ALA A 138 4.30 -10.57 10.91
C ALA A 138 5.83 -10.46 10.91
N GLY A 139 6.36 -9.54 10.10
CA GLY A 139 7.76 -9.13 10.11
C GLY A 139 8.13 -8.26 11.31
N GLY A 140 7.23 -7.94 12.24
CA GLY A 140 7.58 -7.09 13.39
C GLY A 140 7.81 -5.61 13.06
N ALA A 141 7.52 -5.19 11.82
CA ALA A 141 7.48 -3.80 11.37
C ALA A 141 6.22 -3.06 11.84
N ILE A 142 5.94 -3.10 13.15
CA ILE A 142 4.69 -2.59 13.74
C ILE A 142 4.45 -1.11 13.41
N SER A 143 5.50 -0.27 13.47
CA SER A 143 5.37 1.15 13.16
C SER A 143 4.96 1.38 11.71
N MET A 144 5.54 0.64 10.76
CA MET A 144 5.13 0.71 9.35
C MET A 144 3.73 0.14 9.15
N GLY A 145 3.40 -0.98 9.80
CA GLY A 145 2.04 -1.53 9.75
C GLY A 145 0.98 -0.50 10.19
N VAL A 146 1.25 0.30 11.22
CA VAL A 146 0.34 1.38 11.65
C VAL A 146 0.28 2.53 10.64
N VAL A 147 1.43 2.93 10.10
CA VAL A 147 1.56 3.98 9.06
C VAL A 147 0.76 3.59 7.81
N LEU A 148 0.90 2.34 7.34
CA LEU A 148 0.12 1.75 6.24
C LEU A 148 -1.37 1.74 6.55
N VAL A 149 -1.78 1.28 7.74
CA VAL A 149 -3.21 1.27 8.15
C VAL A 149 -3.81 2.68 8.09
N VAL A 150 -3.08 3.71 8.51
CA VAL A 150 -3.56 5.10 8.45
C VAL A 150 -3.65 5.59 7.00
N GLY A 151 -2.62 5.37 6.19
CA GLY A 151 -2.63 5.73 4.77
C GLY A 151 -3.80 5.07 4.03
N PHE A 152 -3.93 3.75 4.18
CA PHE A 152 -4.99 2.94 3.59
C PHE A 152 -6.37 3.37 4.06
N ALA A 153 -6.54 3.59 5.36
CA ALA A 153 -7.80 4.11 5.91
C ALA A 153 -8.21 5.46 5.28
N LEU A 154 -7.27 6.36 5.00
CA LEU A 154 -7.56 7.68 4.45
C LEU A 154 -8.04 7.60 2.99
N HIS A 155 -7.38 6.84 2.12
CA HIS A 155 -7.83 6.74 0.73
C HIS A 155 -9.01 5.78 0.55
N ASN A 156 -9.13 4.71 1.34
CA ASN A 156 -10.32 3.84 1.36
C ASN A 156 -11.60 4.64 1.63
N ALA A 157 -11.54 5.66 2.50
CA ALA A 157 -12.67 6.58 2.68
C ALA A 157 -13.10 7.27 1.38
N THR A 158 -12.14 7.62 0.52
CA THR A 158 -12.40 8.26 -0.78
C THR A 158 -12.90 7.29 -1.84
N GLU A 159 -12.47 6.04 -1.82
CA GLU A 159 -12.95 4.96 -2.71
C GLU A 159 -14.44 4.68 -2.53
N GLY A 160 -14.95 4.85 -1.31
CA GLY A 160 -16.38 4.82 -1.05
C GLY A 160 -17.18 5.79 -1.94
N PHE A 161 -16.60 6.94 -2.31
CA PHE A 161 -17.22 7.85 -3.29
C PHE A 161 -17.27 7.24 -4.69
N GLY A 162 -16.22 6.54 -5.11
CA GLY A 162 -16.17 5.83 -6.39
C GLY A 162 -17.23 4.74 -6.50
N ILE A 163 -17.39 3.92 -5.45
CA ILE A 163 -18.45 2.89 -5.37
C ILE A 163 -19.85 3.53 -5.37
N ALA A 164 -20.02 4.63 -4.64
CA ALA A 164 -21.29 5.34 -4.55
C ALA A 164 -21.67 6.08 -5.85
N ALA A 165 -20.70 6.43 -6.70
CA ALA A 165 -20.89 7.34 -7.82
C ALA A 165 -21.94 6.87 -8.85
N PRO A 166 -21.98 5.60 -9.28
CA PRO A 166 -23.05 5.14 -10.18
C PRO A 166 -24.44 5.17 -9.52
N LEU A 167 -24.51 4.97 -8.20
CA LEU A 167 -25.76 4.89 -7.44
C LEU A 167 -26.36 6.25 -7.10
N ALA A 168 -25.60 7.31 -7.32
CA ALA A 168 -25.93 8.68 -7.01
C ALA A 168 -27.33 9.07 -7.55
N GLY A 169 -28.27 9.33 -6.63
CA GLY A 169 -29.64 9.75 -6.97
C GLY A 169 -30.57 8.62 -7.41
N LYS A 170 -30.13 7.36 -7.32
CA LYS A 170 -30.95 6.17 -7.52
C LYS A 170 -31.50 5.69 -6.17
N GLN A 171 -32.64 5.00 -6.21
CA GLN A 171 -33.19 4.35 -5.03
C GLN A 171 -32.59 2.95 -4.90
N VAL A 172 -31.58 2.82 -4.04
CA VAL A 172 -30.91 1.53 -3.76
C VAL A 172 -31.13 1.21 -2.28
N PRO A 173 -31.57 -0.02 -1.92
CA PRO A 173 -31.75 -0.39 -0.53
C PRO A 173 -30.41 -0.44 0.21
N LEU A 174 -30.40 0.00 1.48
CA LEU A 174 -29.19 0.14 2.29
C LEU A 174 -28.34 -1.14 2.33
N TRP A 175 -28.95 -2.31 2.41
CA TRP A 175 -28.21 -3.58 2.45
C TRP A 175 -27.33 -3.80 1.20
N ARG A 176 -27.75 -3.34 0.01
CA ARG A 176 -26.92 -3.44 -1.20
C ARG A 176 -25.71 -2.52 -1.11
N ILE A 177 -25.88 -1.33 -0.57
CA ILE A 177 -24.78 -0.39 -0.32
C ILE A 177 -23.80 -0.99 0.69
N LEU A 178 -24.32 -1.63 1.75
CA LEU A 178 -23.48 -2.30 2.74
C LEU A 178 -22.70 -3.48 2.12
N VAL A 179 -23.34 -4.27 1.26
CA VAL A 179 -22.68 -5.36 0.52
C VAL A 179 -21.59 -4.81 -0.41
N LEU A 180 -21.83 -3.71 -1.12
CA LEU A 180 -20.80 -3.08 -1.95
C LEU A 180 -19.62 -2.59 -1.12
N GLY A 181 -19.87 -2.02 0.06
CA GLY A 181 -18.81 -1.68 1.02
C GLY A 181 -18.03 -2.90 1.50
N LEU A 182 -18.70 -4.02 1.78
CA LEU A 182 -18.04 -5.27 2.14
C LEU A 182 -17.22 -5.87 0.99
N ILE A 183 -17.70 -5.76 -0.26
CA ILE A 183 -16.95 -6.21 -1.44
C ILE A 183 -15.70 -5.35 -1.63
N GLY A 184 -15.81 -4.03 -1.45
CA GLY A 184 -14.69 -3.10 -1.59
C GLY A 184 -13.68 -3.17 -0.44
N GLY A 185 -14.12 -3.14 0.82
CA GLY A 185 -13.23 -3.01 1.98
C GLY A 185 -13.00 -4.31 2.77
N GLY A 186 -13.90 -5.29 2.67
CA GLY A 186 -13.74 -6.58 3.34
C GLY A 186 -12.45 -7.33 2.95
N PRO A 187 -11.99 -7.30 1.68
CA PRO A 187 -10.74 -7.94 1.28
C PRO A 187 -9.50 -7.45 2.03
N THR A 188 -9.45 -6.20 2.51
CA THR A 188 -8.33 -5.70 3.34
C THR A 188 -8.17 -6.51 4.62
N ALA A 189 -9.28 -6.84 5.29
CA ALA A 189 -9.28 -7.67 6.48
C ALA A 189 -8.79 -9.10 6.19
N LEU A 190 -9.21 -9.68 5.06
CA LEU A 190 -8.78 -11.00 4.64
C LEU A 190 -7.28 -11.01 4.27
N GLY A 191 -6.83 -10.01 3.52
CA GLY A 191 -5.42 -9.83 3.18
C GLY A 191 -4.55 -9.69 4.43
N ALA A 192 -4.96 -8.89 5.42
CA ALA A 192 -4.19 -8.71 6.66
C ALA A 192 -4.01 -9.98 7.46
N VAL A 193 -5.03 -10.83 7.51
CA VAL A 193 -4.92 -12.15 8.14
C VAL A 193 -3.97 -13.04 7.34
N ILE A 194 -4.14 -13.13 6.01
CA ILE A 194 -3.33 -14.00 5.15
C ILE A 194 -1.86 -13.57 5.14
N GLY A 195 -1.59 -12.28 4.95
CA GLY A 195 -0.25 -11.71 4.99
C GLY A 195 0.42 -11.87 6.36
N GLY A 196 -0.39 -11.99 7.42
CA GLY A 196 0.07 -12.33 8.76
C GLY A 196 0.68 -13.72 8.90
N PHE A 197 0.25 -14.67 8.05
CA PHE A 197 0.72 -16.05 8.06
C PHE A 197 1.80 -16.32 7.00
N TYR A 198 1.80 -15.58 5.90
CA TYR A 198 2.64 -15.84 4.73
C TYR A 198 3.33 -14.57 4.22
N VAL A 199 4.66 -14.53 4.36
CA VAL A 199 5.52 -13.52 3.74
C VAL A 199 6.20 -14.16 2.53
N ASN A 200 5.86 -13.74 1.31
CA ASN A 200 6.39 -14.30 0.06
C ASN A 200 6.37 -13.25 -1.06
N GLU A 201 7.56 -12.90 -1.56
CA GLU A 201 7.75 -11.84 -2.58
C GLU A 201 6.97 -12.10 -3.89
N TYR A 202 6.76 -13.36 -4.28
CA TYR A 202 6.06 -13.69 -5.53
C TYR A 202 4.54 -13.54 -5.38
N ILE A 203 4.02 -13.89 -4.21
CA ILE A 203 2.59 -13.71 -3.89
C ILE A 203 2.31 -12.21 -3.76
N GLU A 204 3.17 -11.49 -3.07
CA GLU A 204 3.09 -10.03 -2.95
C GLU A 204 3.11 -9.36 -4.33
N LEU A 205 4.09 -9.69 -5.17
CA LEU A 205 4.16 -9.16 -6.54
C LEU A 205 2.91 -9.49 -7.35
N LEU A 206 2.37 -10.71 -7.24
CA LEU A 206 1.13 -11.11 -7.92
C LEU A 206 -0.06 -10.23 -7.52
N PHE A 207 -0.22 -9.93 -6.23
CA PHE A 207 -1.33 -9.10 -5.78
C PHE A 207 -1.10 -7.61 -6.04
N LEU A 208 0.15 -7.15 -5.98
CA LEU A 208 0.54 -5.79 -6.35
C LEU A 208 0.23 -5.51 -7.83
N THR A 209 0.65 -6.40 -8.73
CA THR A 209 0.40 -6.22 -10.16
C THR A 209 -1.08 -6.38 -10.53
N LEU A 210 -1.81 -7.25 -9.82
CA LEU A 210 -3.26 -7.36 -9.94
C LEU A 210 -3.99 -6.10 -9.42
N ALA A 211 -3.49 -5.47 -8.35
CA ALA A 211 -3.98 -4.21 -7.81
C ALA A 211 -3.78 -3.05 -8.80
N VAL A 212 -2.60 -2.91 -9.40
CA VAL A 212 -2.34 -1.91 -10.45
C VAL A 212 -3.34 -2.08 -11.59
N GLY A 213 -3.53 -3.31 -12.06
CA GLY A 213 -4.48 -3.59 -13.13
C GLY A 213 -5.93 -3.27 -12.75
N SER A 214 -6.36 -3.61 -11.53
CA SER A 214 -7.72 -3.34 -11.08
C SER A 214 -7.99 -1.85 -10.88
N LEU A 215 -7.01 -1.09 -10.37
CA LEU A 215 -7.11 0.36 -10.21
C LEU A 215 -7.24 1.08 -11.56
N ILE A 216 -6.47 0.68 -12.58
CA ILE A 216 -6.60 1.24 -13.93
C ILE A 216 -8.01 0.97 -14.49
N TYR A 217 -8.55 -0.24 -14.29
CA TYR A 217 -9.92 -0.57 -14.67
C TYR A 217 -10.94 0.33 -13.96
N VAL A 218 -10.82 0.51 -12.64
CA VAL A 218 -11.73 1.36 -11.85
C VAL A 218 -11.66 2.82 -12.30
N VAL A 219 -10.46 3.36 -12.50
CA VAL A 219 -10.26 4.73 -13.01
C VAL A 219 -10.94 4.92 -14.36
N ARG A 220 -10.83 3.96 -15.29
CA ARG A 220 -11.58 3.98 -16.55
C ARG A 220 -13.09 4.09 -16.30
N GLU A 221 -13.64 3.30 -15.41
CA GLU A 221 -15.08 3.32 -15.12
C GLU A 221 -15.54 4.65 -14.50
N LEU A 222 -14.75 5.21 -13.58
CA LEU A 222 -15.06 6.51 -12.97
C LEU A 222 -15.00 7.65 -13.98
N LEU A 223 -14.01 7.66 -14.88
CA LEU A 223 -13.87 8.68 -15.93
C LEU A 223 -14.98 8.60 -16.99
N ARG A 224 -15.62 7.44 -17.16
CA ARG A 224 -16.78 7.29 -18.05
C ARG A 224 -18.07 7.87 -17.47
N LEU A 225 -18.14 8.10 -16.15
CA LEU A 225 -19.31 8.70 -15.51
C LEU A 225 -19.44 10.17 -15.93
N ARG A 226 -20.67 10.55 -16.31
CA ARG A 226 -20.99 11.93 -16.70
C ARG A 226 -21.87 12.59 -15.65
N PHE A 227 -21.41 13.73 -15.13
CA PHE A 227 -22.16 14.58 -14.22
C PHE A 227 -22.52 15.86 -14.97
N ALA A 228 -23.79 16.02 -15.36
CA ALA A 228 -24.26 17.14 -16.19
C ALA A 228 -24.04 18.51 -15.52
N ALA A 229 -24.11 18.55 -14.19
CA ALA A 229 -23.90 19.76 -13.40
C ALA A 229 -22.41 20.10 -13.14
N LEU A 230 -21.45 19.28 -13.62
CA LEU A 230 -20.03 19.47 -13.41
C LEU A 230 -19.34 19.82 -14.74
N THR A 231 -18.76 21.01 -14.82
CA THR A 231 -18.00 21.43 -16.01
C THR A 231 -16.71 20.63 -16.15
N PRO A 232 -16.12 20.54 -17.36
CA PRO A 232 -14.81 19.90 -17.55
C PRO A 232 -13.72 20.48 -16.63
N SER A 233 -13.68 21.81 -16.49
CA SER A 233 -12.75 22.48 -15.57
C SER A 233 -13.00 22.12 -14.10
N GLY A 234 -14.27 22.02 -13.68
CA GLY A 234 -14.64 21.60 -12.33
C GLY A 234 -14.29 20.15 -12.05
N ALA A 235 -14.44 19.28 -13.03
CA ALA A 235 -14.02 17.87 -12.95
C ALA A 235 -12.50 17.75 -12.82
N MET A 236 -11.73 18.46 -13.65
CA MET A 236 -10.27 18.47 -13.57
C MET A 236 -9.77 19.08 -12.27
N LEU A 237 -10.37 20.17 -11.78
CA LEU A 237 -10.01 20.74 -10.49
C LEU A 237 -10.25 19.74 -9.34
N ALA A 238 -11.39 19.06 -9.34
CA ALA A 238 -11.69 18.05 -8.33
C ALA A 238 -10.70 16.87 -8.39
N LEU A 239 -10.35 16.42 -9.59
CA LEU A 239 -9.30 15.41 -9.79
C LEU A 239 -7.95 15.88 -9.27
N THR A 240 -7.54 17.12 -9.57
CA THR A 240 -6.31 17.71 -9.03
C THR A 240 -6.33 17.78 -7.51
N ILE A 241 -7.46 18.18 -6.90
CA ILE A 241 -7.61 18.17 -5.44
C ILE A 241 -7.43 16.75 -4.89
N GLY A 242 -7.98 15.74 -5.55
CA GLY A 242 -7.77 14.34 -5.22
C GLY A 242 -6.31 13.90 -5.27
N LEU A 243 -5.61 14.21 -6.37
CA LEU A 243 -4.18 13.93 -6.52
C LEU A 243 -3.36 14.60 -5.41
N LEU A 244 -3.60 15.89 -5.17
CA LEU A 244 -2.92 16.63 -4.12
C LEU A 244 -3.22 16.05 -2.74
N PHE A 245 -4.47 15.66 -2.48
CA PHE A 245 -4.84 15.00 -1.24
C PHE A 245 -4.05 13.70 -1.06
N GLY A 246 -3.96 12.85 -2.10
CA GLY A 246 -3.16 11.62 -2.08
C GLY A 246 -1.69 11.90 -1.72
N ILE A 247 -1.05 12.82 -2.45
CA ILE A 247 0.34 13.24 -2.19
C ILE A 247 0.51 13.77 -0.77
N TYR A 248 -0.38 14.63 -0.29
CA TYR A 248 -0.28 15.17 1.07
C TYR A 248 -0.48 14.11 2.13
N THR A 249 -1.38 13.14 1.91
CA THR A 249 -1.56 12.03 2.84
C THR A 249 -0.32 11.14 2.90
N GLU A 250 0.29 10.84 1.76
CA GLU A 250 1.53 10.07 1.67
C GLU A 250 2.69 10.77 2.40
N ILE A 251 2.91 12.05 2.13
CA ILE A 251 3.93 12.87 2.81
C ILE A 251 3.67 12.96 4.32
N ALA A 252 2.41 13.12 4.74
CA ALA A 252 2.07 13.21 6.16
C ALA A 252 2.31 11.89 6.89
N VAL A 253 1.99 10.78 6.23
CA VAL A 253 2.21 9.42 6.71
C VAL A 253 3.72 9.16 6.85
N GLU A 254 4.53 9.55 5.87
CA GLU A 254 5.99 9.43 5.92
C GLU A 254 6.64 10.37 6.95
N ALA A 255 6.15 11.60 7.09
CA ALA A 255 6.62 12.49 8.16
C ALA A 255 6.36 11.90 9.55
N ALA A 256 5.16 11.34 9.77
CA ALA A 256 4.81 10.67 11.02
C ALA A 256 5.68 9.43 11.29
N SER A 257 6.01 8.67 10.24
CA SER A 257 6.91 7.51 10.30
C SER A 257 8.30 7.93 10.82
N ASN A 258 8.85 9.02 10.29
CA ASN A 258 10.16 9.54 10.67
C ASN A 258 10.22 10.08 12.11
N LEU A 259 9.17 10.74 12.60
CA LEU A 259 9.09 11.13 14.01
C LEU A 259 9.14 9.91 14.95
N SER A 260 8.47 8.81 14.58
CA SER A 260 8.53 7.56 15.36
C SER A 260 9.93 6.97 15.40
N ARG A 261 10.66 7.01 14.27
CA ARG A 261 12.06 6.53 14.16
C ARG A 261 13.02 7.34 15.03
N ALA A 262 12.88 8.66 15.07
CA ALA A 262 13.69 9.53 15.93
C ALA A 262 13.58 9.17 17.43
N GLY A 263 12.39 8.80 17.91
CA GLY A 263 12.19 8.37 19.29
C GLY A 263 12.90 7.06 19.66
N ILE A 264 13.15 6.17 18.69
CA ILE A 264 13.90 4.93 18.89
C ILE A 264 15.38 5.21 19.16
N ALA A 265 15.95 6.25 18.51
CA ALA A 265 17.37 6.56 18.60
C ALA A 265 17.85 6.92 20.01
N ALA A 266 16.94 7.35 20.88
CA ALA A 266 17.27 7.75 22.25
C ALA A 266 17.45 6.57 23.24
N ASN A 267 17.07 5.33 22.90
CA ASN A 267 16.92 4.25 23.88
C ASN A 267 17.66 2.94 23.53
N GLY A 268 18.87 2.76 24.10
CA GLY A 268 19.55 1.46 24.23
C GLY A 268 19.77 0.67 22.92
N ALA A 269 19.80 1.37 21.79
CA ALA A 269 19.95 0.79 20.47
C ALA A 269 21.43 0.53 20.13
N ILE A 270 21.67 -0.46 19.27
CA ILE A 270 23.01 -0.78 18.75
C ILE A 270 23.34 0.21 17.64
N GLU A 271 24.42 0.96 17.82
CA GLU A 271 24.83 1.96 16.85
C GLU A 271 25.63 1.35 15.70
N ILE A 272 25.27 1.69 14.47
CA ILE A 272 25.93 1.33 13.22
C ILE A 272 26.37 2.63 12.57
N GLU A 273 27.67 2.85 12.52
CA GLU A 273 28.25 4.03 11.89
C GLU A 273 28.49 3.76 10.40
N PHE A 274 28.00 4.65 9.54
CA PHE A 274 28.32 4.67 8.12
C PHE A 274 29.32 5.78 7.82
N SER A 275 30.51 5.34 7.40
CA SER A 275 31.60 6.15 6.89
C SER A 275 32.45 5.30 5.95
N LYS A 276 33.32 5.92 5.15
CA LYS A 276 34.33 5.19 4.34
C LYS A 276 35.19 4.19 5.15
N GLU A 277 35.46 4.46 6.42
CA GLU A 277 36.25 3.56 7.28
C GLU A 277 35.44 2.34 7.75
N HIS A 278 34.13 2.48 7.80
CA HIS A 278 33.18 1.50 8.32
C HIS A 278 32.36 0.81 7.22
N ALA A 279 32.60 1.10 5.95
CA ALA A 279 31.98 0.42 4.82
C ALA A 279 32.45 -1.04 4.71
N GLY A 280 31.60 -1.93 4.16
CA GLY A 280 31.94 -3.34 3.90
C GLY A 280 32.06 -4.24 5.15
N GLN A 281 31.77 -3.73 6.34
CA GLN A 281 31.87 -4.48 7.59
C GLN A 281 30.83 -5.59 7.70
N THR A 282 31.10 -6.57 8.57
CA THR A 282 30.08 -7.53 9.04
C THR A 282 29.80 -7.33 10.53
N ILE A 283 28.56 -7.01 10.87
CA ILE A 283 28.09 -6.86 12.26
C ILE A 283 27.13 -7.99 12.62
N SER A 284 27.03 -8.35 13.90
CA SER A 284 26.09 -9.35 14.40
C SER A 284 25.22 -8.77 15.51
N ILE A 285 23.90 -8.90 15.37
CA ILE A 285 22.94 -8.29 16.28
C ILE A 285 21.79 -9.26 16.60
N PRO A 286 21.30 -9.29 17.86
CA PRO A 286 20.16 -10.13 18.21
C PRO A 286 18.88 -9.76 17.44
N ALA A 287 18.06 -10.75 17.09
CA ALA A 287 16.74 -10.54 16.52
C ALA A 287 15.85 -9.68 17.45
N GLY A 288 15.15 -8.71 16.86
CA GLY A 288 14.35 -7.73 17.59
C GLY A 288 15.16 -6.68 18.35
N SER A 289 16.45 -6.50 18.01
CA SER A 289 17.24 -5.36 18.49
C SER A 289 16.74 -4.05 17.89
N LYS A 290 16.96 -2.97 18.59
CA LYS A 290 16.89 -1.61 18.02
C LYS A 290 18.28 -1.24 17.54
N ILE A 291 18.38 -0.65 16.35
CA ILE A 291 19.62 -0.10 15.83
C ILE A 291 19.52 1.41 15.68
N VAL A 292 20.66 2.06 15.67
CA VAL A 292 20.80 3.46 15.27
C VAL A 292 21.75 3.51 14.10
N ILE A 293 21.31 4.05 12.98
CA ILE A 293 22.20 4.35 11.86
C ILE A 293 22.70 5.77 12.04
N GLN A 294 24.02 5.94 12.09
CA GLN A 294 24.68 7.24 12.08
C GLN A 294 25.32 7.50 10.72
N ASN A 295 24.97 8.64 10.11
CA ASN A 295 25.64 9.12 8.91
C ASN A 295 26.82 10.03 9.30
N LYS A 296 28.06 9.64 8.97
CA LYS A 296 29.26 10.46 9.16
C LYS A 296 29.78 11.10 7.87
N GLU A 297 29.14 10.84 6.74
CA GLU A 297 29.48 11.48 5.47
C GLU A 297 28.98 12.93 5.45
N SER A 298 29.44 13.69 4.45
CA SER A 298 29.13 15.11 4.27
C SER A 298 27.82 15.38 3.54
N SER A 299 27.23 14.36 2.92
CA SER A 299 25.93 14.40 2.25
C SER A 299 24.87 13.61 3.02
N THR A 300 23.60 13.89 2.75
CA THR A 300 22.51 13.03 3.20
C THR A 300 22.66 11.66 2.55
N LEU A 301 22.60 10.60 3.36
CA LEU A 301 22.61 9.22 2.90
C LEU A 301 21.19 8.66 2.93
N GLU A 302 20.87 7.87 1.92
CA GLU A 302 19.63 7.12 1.73
C GLU A 302 19.92 5.67 2.04
N PHE A 303 19.44 5.19 3.18
CA PHE A 303 19.71 3.84 3.64
C PHE A 303 18.59 2.88 3.27
N GLU A 304 18.95 1.79 2.62
CA GLU A 304 18.07 0.66 2.36
C GLU A 304 18.60 -0.59 3.09
N GLY A 305 17.69 -1.32 3.71
CA GLY A 305 18.02 -2.55 4.42
C GLY A 305 17.04 -3.65 4.03
N GLU A 306 17.11 -4.13 2.79
CA GLU A 306 16.18 -5.13 2.24
C GLU A 306 15.98 -6.30 3.23
N GLY A 307 14.76 -6.45 3.74
CA GLY A 307 14.40 -7.45 4.76
C GLY A 307 14.92 -7.19 6.19
N LEU A 308 15.83 -6.25 6.41
CA LEU A 308 16.33 -5.82 7.72
C LEU A 308 15.34 -4.89 8.43
N PHE A 309 14.92 -3.83 7.72
CA PHE A 309 13.86 -2.90 8.08
C PHE A 309 13.13 -2.43 6.81
N PRO A 310 11.86 -2.03 6.92
CA PRO A 310 11.07 -1.59 5.76
C PRO A 310 11.35 -0.14 5.36
N GLY A 311 11.37 0.07 4.05
CA GLY A 311 11.48 1.37 3.38
C GLY A 311 12.87 1.99 3.48
N GLU A 312 13.08 3.01 2.66
CA GLU A 312 14.28 3.84 2.68
C GLU A 312 14.30 4.75 3.92
N VAL A 313 15.51 5.07 4.37
CA VAL A 313 15.71 5.96 5.51
C VAL A 313 16.75 7.01 5.18
N TYR A 314 16.32 8.26 5.10
CA TYR A 314 17.20 9.39 4.87
C TYR A 314 17.82 9.89 6.18
N VAL A 315 19.14 9.93 6.24
CA VAL A 315 19.87 10.47 7.38
C VAL A 315 20.78 11.59 6.89
N LYS A 316 20.56 12.80 7.40
CA LYS A 316 21.40 13.95 7.06
C LYS A 316 22.83 13.76 7.54
N ALA A 317 23.75 14.47 6.90
CA ALA A 317 25.15 14.49 7.30
C ALA A 317 25.30 14.80 8.80
N GLY A 318 25.94 13.91 9.56
CA GLY A 318 26.17 14.02 11.00
C GLY A 318 25.01 13.57 11.90
N ASP A 319 23.83 13.34 11.34
CA ASP A 319 22.63 12.94 12.10
C ASP A 319 22.58 11.42 12.36
N LYS A 320 21.62 11.02 13.19
CA LYS A 320 21.32 9.64 13.56
C LYS A 320 19.84 9.34 13.45
N VAL A 321 19.49 8.12 13.08
CA VAL A 321 18.10 7.63 13.04
C VAL A 321 17.98 6.28 13.75
N GLY A 322 16.93 6.11 14.53
CA GLY A 322 16.66 4.87 15.25
C GLY A 322 15.70 3.98 14.48
N LEU A 323 16.04 2.71 14.32
CA LEU A 323 15.23 1.73 13.62
C LEU A 323 15.02 0.50 14.52
N SER A 324 13.85 -0.12 14.40
CA SER A 324 13.62 -1.43 14.99
C SER A 324 13.91 -2.49 13.93
N ILE A 325 14.65 -3.51 14.29
CA ILE A 325 14.91 -4.62 13.38
C ILE A 325 13.68 -5.51 13.30
N THR A 326 13.29 -5.79 12.06
CA THR A 326 12.08 -6.52 11.69
C THR A 326 12.42 -7.92 11.15
N SER A 327 13.65 -8.12 10.69
CA SER A 327 14.11 -9.42 10.22
C SER A 327 14.08 -10.54 11.26
N THR A 328 13.84 -11.74 10.75
CA THR A 328 14.16 -13.00 11.43
C THR A 328 15.67 -13.25 11.43
N ALA A 329 16.12 -14.35 12.06
CA ALA A 329 17.54 -14.70 11.99
C ALA A 329 17.97 -14.94 10.54
N GLY A 330 19.08 -14.33 10.12
CA GLY A 330 19.51 -14.29 8.73
C GLY A 330 20.67 -13.34 8.49
N THR A 331 21.10 -13.23 7.23
CA THR A 331 22.11 -12.27 6.80
C THR A 331 21.45 -11.29 5.85
N TYR A 332 21.59 -10.00 6.15
CA TYR A 332 20.99 -8.89 5.42
C TYR A 332 22.08 -7.92 5.00
N LYS A 333 21.80 -7.12 3.96
CA LYS A 333 22.64 -6.00 3.58
C LYS A 333 22.00 -4.72 4.07
N LEU A 334 22.83 -3.78 4.52
CA LEU A 334 22.46 -2.42 4.79
C LEU A 334 23.31 -1.54 3.88
N GLU A 335 22.65 -0.90 2.93
CA GLU A 335 23.26 -0.16 1.83
C GLU A 335 22.89 1.32 1.92
N ALA A 336 23.79 2.17 1.42
CA ALA A 336 23.54 3.59 1.26
C ALA A 336 23.44 3.88 -0.24
N GLU A 337 22.23 3.76 -0.80
CA GLU A 337 21.97 3.66 -2.24
C GLU A 337 22.49 4.85 -3.05
N ASN A 338 22.42 6.04 -2.45
CA ASN A 338 22.88 7.27 -3.07
C ASN A 338 24.38 7.55 -2.85
N SER A 339 25.18 6.51 -2.56
CA SER A 339 26.61 6.62 -2.29
C SER A 339 27.43 5.44 -2.83
N ASP A 340 28.73 5.66 -3.02
CA ASP A 340 29.68 4.60 -3.42
C ASP A 340 30.19 3.75 -2.23
N LEU A 341 29.52 3.80 -1.07
CA LEU A 341 29.96 3.05 0.11
C LEU A 341 29.62 1.57 -0.03
N GLU A 342 30.58 0.69 0.28
CA GLU A 342 30.31 -0.75 0.32
C GLU A 342 29.25 -1.09 1.39
N PRO A 343 28.25 -1.94 1.06
CA PRO A 343 27.19 -2.31 1.99
C PRO A 343 27.73 -2.98 3.27
N ILE A 344 27.13 -2.66 4.41
CA ILE A 344 27.41 -3.36 5.66
C ILE A 344 26.57 -4.64 5.71
N THR A 345 27.23 -5.77 5.98
CA THR A 345 26.58 -7.06 6.19
C THR A 345 26.08 -7.17 7.62
N VAL A 346 24.78 -7.34 7.79
CA VAL A 346 24.12 -7.42 9.09
C VAL A 346 23.65 -8.85 9.34
N LYS A 347 24.29 -9.56 10.28
CA LYS A 347 23.91 -10.90 10.72
C LYS A 347 22.95 -10.81 11.90
N VAL A 348 21.69 -11.10 11.65
CA VAL A 348 20.67 -11.16 12.69
C VAL A 348 20.69 -12.56 13.32
N VAL A 349 21.06 -12.63 14.60
CA VAL A 349 21.14 -13.90 15.34
C VAL A 349 19.88 -14.13 16.17
N ALA A 350 19.40 -15.38 16.23
CA ALA A 350 18.26 -15.72 17.05
C ALA A 350 18.52 -15.35 18.51
N LYS A 351 17.56 -14.69 19.16
CA LYS A 351 17.67 -14.34 20.59
C LYS A 351 17.75 -15.65 21.38
N GLU A 352 18.87 -15.90 22.06
CA GLU A 352 18.96 -17.06 22.97
C GLU A 352 17.81 -16.99 23.96
N LYS A 353 16.97 -18.04 24.01
CA LYS A 353 16.02 -18.20 25.10
C LYS A 353 16.87 -18.26 26.37
N LYS A 354 16.81 -17.23 27.22
CA LYS A 354 17.27 -17.35 28.61
C LYS A 354 16.60 -18.62 29.16
N LYS A 355 17.41 -19.64 29.45
CA LYS A 355 16.95 -20.82 30.17
C LYS A 355 16.32 -20.32 31.48
N PRO A 356 15.15 -20.84 31.86
CA PRO A 356 14.45 -20.41 33.08
C PRO A 356 15.31 -20.58 34.33
#